data_AF-A0AAN8WI41-F1
#
_entry.id   AF-A0AAN8WI41-F1
#
_cell.length_a   1.000
_cell.length_b   1.000
_cell.length_c   1.000
_cell.angle_alpha   90.00
_cell.angle_beta   90.00
_cell.angle_gamma   90.00
#
_symmetry.space_group_name_H-M   'P 1'
#
loop_
_entity.id
_entity.type
_entity.pdbx_description
1 polymer ?
#
loop_
_entity_poly.entity_id
_entity_poly.type
_entity_poly.pdbx_seq_one_letter_code
_entity_poly.pdbx_strand_id
1 'polypeptide(L)'
;MRLVKRTKAEYGGGLRELSHNEIAIFQGVEDGGTFFTTLERQSIVLHILHSLRATHEESIEATSFREGQAIIPKFESEGTIHGILPLHDYKKLEVLRATWVQTFFKYQPIEAIEQYFGSKIAIYFAWLGHYTTALTIPAVIGLIFWVRSMIPSTSIIWVHSIHLEYLEFIS
;
A
#
# COMPACT_ATOMS: atom_id res chain seq x y z
N MET A 1 -11.93 -13.01 -14.07
CA MET A 1 -11.01 -12.57 -13.00
C MET A 1 -10.62 -13.79 -12.19
N ARG A 2 -9.33 -13.96 -11.85
CA ARG A 2 -8.88 -15.05 -10.96
C ARG A 2 -8.70 -14.47 -9.55
N LEU A 3 -9.53 -14.89 -8.61
CA LEU A 3 -9.42 -14.48 -7.21
C LEU A 3 -8.79 -15.63 -6.44
N VAL A 4 -7.72 -15.37 -5.68
CA VAL A 4 -7.03 -16.40 -4.89
C VAL A 4 -7.31 -16.15 -3.41
N LYS A 5 -7.72 -17.18 -2.68
CA LYS A 5 -8.02 -17.11 -1.25
C LYS A 5 -7.34 -18.24 -0.47
N ARG A 6 -7.23 -18.04 0.85
CA ARG A 6 -6.65 -19.00 1.77
C ARG A 6 -7.64 -20.12 2.09
N THR A 7 -7.17 -21.36 2.07
CA THR A 7 -7.99 -22.54 2.44
C THR A 7 -7.85 -22.88 3.93
N LYS A 8 -8.86 -23.52 4.50
CA LYS A 8 -8.84 -23.98 5.90
C LYS A 8 -7.71 -25.00 6.09
N ALA A 9 -7.09 -25.00 7.27
CA ALA A 9 -5.96 -25.89 7.56
C ALA A 9 -6.33 -27.38 7.44
N GLU A 10 -7.59 -27.72 7.73
CA GLU A 10 -8.17 -29.07 7.58
C GLU A 10 -8.17 -29.60 6.14
N TYR A 11 -8.15 -28.72 5.14
CA TYR A 11 -8.10 -29.09 3.71
C TYR A 11 -6.69 -28.93 3.10
N GLY A 12 -5.65 -28.98 3.93
CA GLY A 12 -4.24 -28.87 3.51
C GLY A 12 -3.68 -27.45 3.49
N GLY A 13 -4.51 -26.44 3.78
CA GLY A 13 -4.08 -25.03 3.82
C GLY A 13 -3.53 -24.51 2.48
N GLY A 14 -2.89 -23.34 2.54
CA GLY A 14 -2.33 -22.67 1.37
C GLY A 14 -3.28 -21.71 0.66
N LEU A 15 -2.96 -21.39 -0.59
CA LEU A 15 -3.68 -20.46 -1.45
C LEU A 15 -4.27 -21.22 -2.64
N ARG A 16 -5.56 -21.04 -2.92
CA ARG A 16 -6.25 -21.62 -4.07
C ARG A 16 -7.12 -20.59 -4.78
N GLU A 17 -7.30 -20.80 -6.09
CA GLU A 17 -8.26 -20.02 -6.87
C GLU A 17 -9.68 -20.29 -6.38
N LEU A 18 -10.45 -19.22 -6.18
CA LEU A 18 -11.82 -19.29 -5.72
C LEU A 18 -12.70 -19.94 -6.79
N SER A 19 -13.26 -21.10 -6.44
CA SER A 19 -14.25 -21.81 -7.23
C SER A 19 -15.55 -21.89 -6.46
N HIS A 20 -16.67 -21.58 -7.12
CA HIS A 20 -18.00 -21.67 -6.52
C HIS A 20 -18.30 -23.10 -6.03
N ASN A 21 -17.85 -24.11 -6.77
CA ASN A 21 -18.08 -25.53 -6.46
C ASN A 21 -17.35 -25.99 -5.18
N GLU A 22 -16.27 -25.30 -4.80
CA GLU A 22 -15.42 -25.67 -3.67
C GLU A 22 -15.45 -24.61 -2.56
N ILE A 23 -16.48 -23.76 -2.49
CA ILE A 23 -16.45 -22.58 -1.62
C ILE A 23 -16.27 -22.91 -0.12
N ALA A 24 -16.70 -24.10 0.32
CA ALA A 24 -16.60 -24.56 1.71
C ALA A 24 -15.16 -24.73 2.21
N ILE A 25 -14.18 -24.91 1.32
CA ILE A 25 -12.78 -25.14 1.71
C ILE A 25 -12.07 -23.85 2.11
N PHE A 26 -12.66 -22.68 1.82
CA PHE A 26 -12.02 -21.39 2.03
C PHE A 26 -12.23 -20.85 3.45
N GLN A 27 -11.23 -20.15 3.97
CA GLN A 27 -11.32 -19.51 5.28
C GLN A 27 -12.32 -18.35 5.26
N GLY A 28 -13.09 -18.21 6.34
CA GLY A 28 -14.03 -17.10 6.51
C GLY A 28 -15.31 -17.22 5.68
N VAL A 29 -15.57 -18.36 5.02
CA VAL A 29 -16.80 -18.56 4.23
C VAL A 29 -18.08 -18.48 5.08
N GLU A 30 -17.97 -18.77 6.37
CA GLU A 30 -19.11 -18.80 7.31
C GLU A 30 -19.57 -17.38 7.69
N ASP A 31 -18.71 -16.38 7.50
CA ASP A 31 -19.05 -14.97 7.66
C ASP A 31 -19.17 -14.31 6.28
N GLY A 32 -20.38 -14.35 5.71
CA GLY A 32 -20.67 -13.77 4.40
C GLY A 32 -20.42 -12.26 4.29
N GLY A 33 -20.33 -11.56 5.43
CA GLY A 33 -20.00 -10.13 5.48
C GLY A 33 -18.52 -9.86 5.24
N THR A 34 -17.63 -10.66 5.83
CA THR A 34 -16.18 -10.42 5.81
C THR A 34 -15.41 -11.29 4.83
N PHE A 35 -16.06 -12.33 4.27
CA PHE A 35 -15.43 -13.25 3.32
C PHE A 35 -14.73 -12.53 2.15
N PHE A 36 -15.39 -11.52 1.58
CA PHE A 36 -14.80 -10.64 0.56
C PHE A 36 -14.40 -9.29 1.14
N THR A 37 -13.14 -8.90 0.93
CA THR A 37 -12.66 -7.57 1.30
C THR A 37 -13.31 -6.50 0.42
N THR A 38 -13.32 -5.25 0.87
CA THR A 38 -13.85 -4.12 0.10
C THR A 38 -13.18 -4.02 -1.28
N LEU A 39 -11.86 -4.22 -1.33
CA LEU A 39 -11.06 -4.23 -2.57
C LEU A 39 -11.52 -5.33 -3.53
N GLU A 40 -11.72 -6.55 -3.03
CA GLU A 40 -12.17 -7.69 -3.85
C GLU A 40 -13.56 -7.44 -4.41
N ARG A 41 -14.49 -6.92 -3.59
CA ARG A 41 -15.85 -6.57 -4.02
C ARG A 41 -15.83 -5.53 -5.14
N GLN A 42 -15.05 -4.46 -4.98
CA GLN A 42 -14.90 -3.42 -6.00
C GLN A 42 -14.26 -3.97 -7.28
N SER A 43 -13.26 -4.84 -7.15
CA SER A 43 -12.61 -5.49 -8.29
C SER A 43 -13.58 -6.40 -9.06
N ILE A 44 -14.44 -7.14 -8.34
CA ILE A 44 -15.50 -7.97 -8.93
C ILE A 44 -16.49 -7.09 -9.69
N VAL A 45 -16.99 -6.01 -9.07
CA VAL A 45 -17.94 -5.07 -9.70
C VAL A 45 -17.33 -4.45 -10.95
N LEU A 46 -16.09 -3.97 -10.88
CA LEU A 46 -15.38 -3.40 -12.02
C LEU A 46 -15.22 -4.43 -13.14
N HIS A 47 -14.86 -5.67 -12.80
CA HIS A 47 -14.75 -6.76 -13.77
C HIS A 47 -16.10 -7.06 -14.46
N ILE A 48 -17.19 -7.09 -13.70
CA ILE A 48 -18.54 -7.28 -14.24
C ILE A 48 -18.88 -6.15 -15.20
N LEU A 49 -18.67 -4.89 -14.80
CA LEU A 49 -18.91 -3.71 -15.64
C LEU A 49 -18.16 -3.79 -16.98
N HIS A 50 -16.87 -4.15 -16.96
CA HIS A 50 -16.08 -4.32 -18.19
C HIS A 50 -16.43 -5.60 -18.98
N SER A 51 -17.11 -6.57 -18.37
CA SER A 51 -17.59 -7.77 -19.04
C SER A 51 -18.93 -7.58 -19.74
N LEU A 52 -19.66 -6.50 -19.43
CA LEU A 52 -20.93 -6.18 -20.08
C LEU A 52 -20.73 -6.04 -21.60
N ARG A 53 -21.59 -6.70 -22.35
CA ARG A 53 -21.63 -6.69 -23.81
C ARG A 53 -23.00 -6.23 -24.27
N ALA A 54 -23.02 -5.45 -25.34
CA ALA A 54 -24.26 -5.01 -25.97
C ALA A 54 -24.97 -6.20 -26.62
N THR A 55 -26.28 -6.29 -26.38
CA THR A 55 -27.17 -7.27 -27.02
C THR A 55 -27.81 -6.64 -28.27
N HIS A 56 -28.48 -7.44 -29.11
CA HIS A 56 -28.99 -7.02 -30.42
C HIS A 56 -29.74 -5.67 -30.39
N GLU A 57 -29.26 -4.72 -31.21
CA GLU A 57 -29.88 -3.42 -31.51
C GLU A 57 -30.24 -2.51 -30.31
N GLU A 58 -29.48 -2.56 -29.22
CA GLU A 58 -29.53 -1.47 -28.24
C GLU A 58 -28.82 -0.24 -28.82
N SER A 59 -29.58 0.82 -29.06
CA SER A 59 -29.05 2.16 -29.29
C SER A 59 -29.37 3.01 -28.07
N ILE A 60 -28.32 3.52 -27.42
CA ILE A 60 -28.44 4.46 -26.30
C ILE A 60 -27.86 5.77 -26.80
N GLU A 61 -28.65 6.84 -26.75
CA GLU A 61 -28.20 8.24 -26.88
C GLU A 61 -27.15 8.46 -28.01
N ALA A 62 -27.57 8.24 -29.26
CA ALA A 62 -26.79 8.45 -30.48
C ALA A 62 -25.58 7.54 -30.74
N THR A 63 -25.35 6.51 -29.90
CA THR A 63 -24.22 5.59 -30.09
C THR A 63 -24.72 4.18 -30.45
N SER A 64 -24.41 3.72 -31.66
CA SER A 64 -24.83 2.41 -32.16
C SER A 64 -23.86 1.32 -31.72
N PHE A 65 -24.36 0.29 -31.03
CA PHE A 65 -23.52 -0.82 -30.58
C PHE A 65 -23.53 -1.95 -31.62
N ARG A 66 -22.36 -2.55 -31.85
CA ARG A 66 -22.29 -3.84 -32.55
C ARG A 66 -22.61 -4.96 -31.56
N GLU A 67 -23.23 -6.03 -32.04
CA GLU A 67 -23.50 -7.20 -31.22
C GLU A 67 -22.19 -7.73 -30.59
N GLY A 68 -22.22 -7.96 -29.28
CA GLY A 68 -21.04 -8.44 -28.56
C GLY A 68 -19.94 -7.40 -28.32
N GLN A 69 -20.20 -6.11 -28.58
CA GLN A 69 -19.26 -5.04 -28.25
C GLN A 69 -19.28 -4.70 -26.75
N ALA A 70 -18.11 -4.42 -26.16
CA ALA A 70 -18.00 -3.98 -24.77
C ALA A 70 -18.58 -2.56 -24.59
N ILE A 71 -19.52 -2.42 -23.65
CA ILE A 71 -20.29 -1.18 -23.48
C ILE A 71 -19.43 -0.07 -22.86
N ILE A 72 -18.82 -0.35 -21.72
CA ILE A 72 -18.02 0.62 -20.95
C ILE A 72 -16.85 1.21 -21.75
N PRO A 73 -15.98 0.40 -22.40
CA PRO A 73 -14.84 0.97 -23.13
C PRO A 73 -15.26 1.86 -24.30
N LYS A 74 -16.42 1.57 -24.92
CA LYS A 74 -16.96 2.40 -25.99
C LYS A 74 -17.38 3.77 -25.45
N PHE A 75 -18.15 3.80 -24.36
CA PHE A 75 -18.53 5.06 -23.72
C PHE A 75 -17.35 5.86 -23.17
N GLU A 76 -16.28 5.20 -22.72
CA GLU A 76 -15.03 5.86 -22.35
C GLU A 76 -14.34 6.49 -23.56
N SER A 77 -14.32 5.79 -24.70
CA SER A 77 -13.71 6.32 -25.94
C SER A 77 -14.49 7.49 -26.56
N GLU A 78 -15.81 7.51 -26.36
CA GLU A 78 -16.71 8.57 -26.85
C GLU A 78 -16.75 9.78 -25.91
N GLY A 79 -16.13 9.68 -24.72
CA GLY A 79 -16.11 10.76 -23.73
C GLY A 79 -17.39 10.92 -22.92
N THR A 80 -18.39 10.05 -23.13
CA THR A 80 -19.63 10.01 -22.34
C THR A 80 -19.33 9.62 -20.89
N ILE A 81 -18.42 8.66 -20.69
CA ILE A 81 -17.92 8.28 -19.36
C ILE A 81 -16.49 8.78 -19.23
N HIS A 82 -16.21 9.61 -18.23
CA HIS A 82 -14.86 10.11 -17.94
C HIS A 82 -13.98 9.07 -17.24
N GLY A 83 -14.58 8.15 -16.50
CA GLY A 83 -13.88 7.05 -15.84
C GLY A 83 -14.71 6.40 -14.73
N ILE A 84 -14.32 5.20 -14.34
CA ILE A 84 -14.96 4.43 -13.26
C ILE A 84 -14.01 4.39 -12.06
N LEU A 85 -14.45 4.95 -10.93
CA LEU A 85 -13.66 5.01 -9.71
C LEU A 85 -14.35 4.25 -8.57
N PRO A 86 -13.61 3.46 -7.78
CA PRO A 86 -14.16 2.82 -6.59
C PRO A 86 -14.48 3.87 -5.51
N LEU A 87 -15.59 3.67 -4.80
CA LEU A 87 -15.94 4.50 -3.66
C LEU A 87 -15.08 4.15 -2.43
N HIS A 88 -14.61 5.14 -1.69
CA HIS A 88 -13.81 4.91 -0.48
C HIS A 88 -14.66 4.55 0.74
N ASP A 89 -14.15 3.62 1.56
CA ASP A 89 -14.67 3.37 2.89
C ASP A 89 -13.95 4.30 3.88
N TYR A 90 -14.58 5.44 4.16
CA TYR A 90 -14.02 6.49 5.02
C TYR A 90 -13.68 6.01 6.43
N LYS A 91 -14.44 5.06 6.98
CA LYS A 91 -14.21 4.54 8.34
C LYS A 91 -12.89 3.78 8.41
N LYS A 92 -12.64 2.88 7.44
CA LYS A 92 -11.37 2.14 7.35
C LYS A 92 -10.19 3.08 7.08
N LEU A 93 -10.39 4.08 6.23
CA LEU A 93 -9.37 5.07 5.91
C LEU A 93 -8.97 5.91 7.13
N GLU A 94 -9.93 6.29 7.96
CA GLU A 94 -9.68 7.04 9.19
C GLU A 94 -8.86 6.24 10.20
N VAL A 95 -9.22 4.98 10.43
CA VAL A 95 -8.44 4.06 11.28
C VAL A 95 -7.02 3.93 10.74
N LEU A 96 -6.87 3.67 9.43
CA LEU A 96 -5.56 3.53 8.81
C LEU A 96 -4.72 4.81 8.92
N ARG A 97 -5.33 5.99 8.76
CA ARG A 97 -4.66 7.29 8.96
C ARG A 97 -4.17 7.44 10.39
N ALA A 98 -4.99 7.12 11.38
CA ALA A 98 -4.63 7.24 12.79
C ALA A 98 -3.51 6.26 13.19
N THR A 99 -3.57 5.01 12.72
CA THR A 99 -2.59 3.98 13.12
C THR A 99 -1.28 4.05 12.37
N TRP A 100 -1.30 4.45 11.09
CA TRP A 100 -0.13 4.46 10.23
C TRP A 100 0.41 5.86 9.99
N VAL A 101 -0.37 6.76 9.38
CA VAL A 101 0.13 8.05 8.89
C VAL A 101 0.54 8.98 10.04
N GLN A 102 -0.22 8.96 11.14
CA GLN A 102 0.03 9.83 12.29
C GLN A 102 1.09 9.28 13.26
N THR A 103 1.65 8.09 13.00
CA THR A 103 2.62 7.47 13.90
C THR A 103 3.98 7.30 13.25
N PHE A 104 4.95 8.14 13.64
CA PHE A 104 6.27 8.21 13.01
C PHE A 104 7.29 7.15 13.50
N PHE A 105 7.01 6.45 14.61
CA PHE A 105 7.93 5.49 15.24
C PHE A 105 7.36 4.07 15.39
N LYS A 106 6.28 3.75 14.67
CA LYS A 106 5.73 2.39 14.65
C LYS A 106 6.04 1.72 13.32
N TYR A 107 6.13 0.39 13.37
CA TYR A 107 6.16 -0.42 12.16
C TYR A 107 4.93 -0.14 11.30
N GLN A 108 5.15 -0.07 10.00
CA GLN A 108 4.08 0.16 9.04
C GLN A 108 3.15 -1.06 8.99
N PRO A 109 1.82 -0.89 9.11
CA PRO A 109 0.87 -2.00 9.04
C PRO A 109 0.62 -2.40 7.57
N ILE A 110 1.56 -3.14 6.98
CA ILE A 110 1.55 -3.48 5.54
C ILE A 110 0.31 -4.29 5.17
N GLU A 111 -0.12 -5.22 6.02
CA GLU A 111 -1.30 -6.04 5.76
C GLU A 111 -2.58 -5.20 5.67
N ALA A 112 -2.70 -4.17 6.51
CA ALA A 112 -3.85 -3.26 6.49
C ALA A 112 -3.84 -2.35 5.25
N ILE A 113 -2.64 -1.91 4.81
CA ILE A 113 -2.46 -1.14 3.58
C ILE A 113 -2.80 -2.02 2.38
N GLU A 114 -2.34 -3.27 2.35
CA GLU A 114 -2.64 -4.23 1.29
C GLU A 114 -4.13 -4.51 1.18
N GLN A 115 -4.82 -4.75 2.31
CA GLN A 115 -6.25 -5.05 2.30
C GLN A 115 -7.09 -3.88 1.78
N TYR A 116 -6.66 -2.63 1.97
CA TYR A 116 -7.40 -1.45 1.55
C TYR A 116 -7.01 -0.95 0.14
N PHE A 117 -5.71 -0.81 -0.13
CA PHE A 117 -5.18 -0.24 -1.38
C PHE A 117 -4.73 -1.31 -2.40
N GLY A 118 -4.63 -2.56 -1.99
CA GLY A 118 -4.14 -3.66 -2.82
C GLY A 118 -2.62 -3.84 -2.76
N SER A 119 -2.16 -5.02 -3.21
CA SER A 119 -0.77 -5.45 -3.07
C SER A 119 0.23 -4.55 -3.78
N LYS A 120 -0.15 -3.92 -4.92
CA LYS A 120 0.73 -3.00 -5.67
C LYS A 120 1.09 -1.75 -4.87
N ILE A 121 0.14 -1.19 -4.12
CA ILE A 121 0.37 0.00 -3.31
C ILE A 121 1.08 -0.39 -2.01
N ALA A 122 0.72 -1.54 -1.42
CA ALA A 122 1.39 -2.05 -0.22
C ALA A 122 2.87 -2.33 -0.43
N ILE A 123 3.26 -2.96 -1.55
CA ILE A 123 4.68 -3.24 -1.84
C ILE A 123 5.48 -1.96 -2.05
N TYR A 124 4.88 -0.94 -2.70
CA TYR A 124 5.51 0.37 -2.85
C TYR A 124 5.84 0.98 -1.48
N PHE A 125 4.87 0.96 -0.56
CA PHE A 125 5.05 1.49 0.77
C PHE A 125 6.03 0.67 1.63
N ALA A 126 5.98 -0.65 1.53
CA ALA A 126 6.95 -1.54 2.20
C ALA A 126 8.38 -1.23 1.75
N TRP A 127 8.59 -1.04 0.44
CA TRP A 127 9.89 -0.66 -0.11
C TRP A 127 10.34 0.71 0.36
N LEU A 128 9.43 1.69 0.38
CA LEU A 128 9.72 3.05 0.88
C LEU A 128 10.13 3.04 2.37
N GLY A 129 9.41 2.29 3.20
CA GLY A 129 9.74 2.12 4.62
C GLY A 129 11.10 1.45 4.82
N HIS A 130 11.42 0.43 4.02
CA HIS A 130 12.74 -0.19 4.03
C HIS A 130 13.84 0.81 3.63
N TYR A 131 13.63 1.56 2.55
CA TYR A 131 14.60 2.53 2.04
C TYR A 131 14.89 3.66 3.02
N THR A 132 13.85 4.23 3.64
CA THR A 132 13.99 5.29 4.66
C THR A 132 14.73 4.79 5.91
N THR A 133 14.47 3.55 6.34
CA THR A 133 15.21 2.92 7.44
C THR A 133 16.68 2.71 7.06
N ALA A 134 16.96 2.23 5.84
CA ALA A 134 18.32 2.02 5.34
C ALA A 134 19.13 3.33 5.27
N LEU A 135 18.49 4.45 4.91
CA LEU A 135 19.12 5.78 4.89
C LEU A 135 19.42 6.35 6.28
N THR A 136 18.84 5.80 7.34
CA THR A 136 19.07 6.30 8.71
C THR A 136 20.53 6.10 9.13
N ILE A 137 21.16 4.98 8.76
CA ILE A 137 22.58 4.69 9.08
C ILE A 137 23.53 5.72 8.44
N PRO A 138 23.54 5.93 7.10
CA PRO A 138 24.41 6.91 6.49
C PRO A 138 24.09 8.34 6.93
N ALA A 139 22.83 8.67 7.23
CA ALA A 139 22.47 9.98 7.76
C ALA A 139 23.10 10.25 9.14
N VAL A 140 23.07 9.27 10.05
CA VAL A 140 23.72 9.37 11.37
C VAL A 140 25.23 9.51 11.23
N ILE A 141 25.85 8.69 10.38
CA ILE A 141 27.30 8.77 10.11
C ILE A 141 27.66 10.15 9.56
N GLY A 142 26.93 10.64 8.55
CA GLY A 142 27.13 11.96 7.96
C GLY A 142 26.98 13.09 8.97
N LEU A 143 25.99 13.00 9.86
CA LEU A 143 25.78 13.98 10.93
C LEU A 143 26.96 14.00 11.92
N ILE A 144 27.50 12.84 12.30
CA ILE A 144 28.67 12.75 13.18
C ILE A 144 29.88 13.44 12.56
N PHE A 145 30.16 13.17 11.27
CA PHE A 145 31.26 13.81 10.56
C PHE A 145 31.07 15.32 10.41
N TRP A 146 29.83 15.76 10.13
CA TRP A 146 29.51 17.17 10.00
C TRP A 146 29.72 17.93 11.33
N VAL A 147 29.23 17.41 12.45
CA VAL A 147 29.43 18.01 13.79
C VAL A 147 30.92 18.05 14.13
N ARG A 148 31.66 16.96 13.87
CA ARG A 148 33.12 16.91 14.10
C ARG A 148 33.88 17.96 13.29
N SER A 149 33.45 18.22 12.06
CA SER A 149 34.05 19.23 11.19
C SER A 149 33.74 20.66 11.65
N MET A 150 32.62 20.88 12.34
CA MET A 150 32.22 22.20 12.79
C MET A 150 32.90 22.63 14.09
N ILE A 151 33.43 21.69 14.87
CA ILE A 151 34.27 21.99 16.04
C ILE A 151 35.64 22.44 15.52
N PRO A 152 36.05 23.71 15.72
CA PRO A 152 37.35 24.18 15.25
C PRO A 152 38.45 23.40 15.95
N SER A 153 39.40 22.85 15.18
CA SER A 153 40.57 22.10 15.69
C SER A 153 41.35 22.90 16.73
N THR A 154 41.33 24.23 16.62
CA THR A 154 41.93 25.17 17.57
C THR A 154 41.33 25.06 18.97
N SER A 155 40.02 24.83 19.10
CA SER A 155 39.32 24.71 20.40
C SER A 155 39.74 23.45 21.17
N ILE A 156 39.94 22.33 20.46
CA ILE A 156 40.35 21.05 21.05
C ILE A 156 41.82 21.11 21.49
N ILE A 157 42.68 21.73 20.67
CA ILE A 157 44.11 21.92 21.00
C ILE A 157 44.27 22.90 22.16
N TRP A 158 43.48 23.98 22.22
CA TRP A 158 43.50 24.94 23.33
C TRP A 158 43.09 24.30 24.67
N VAL A 159 42.03 23.48 24.69
CA VAL A 159 41.62 22.77 25.92
C VAL A 159 42.69 21.77 26.37
N HIS A 160 43.31 21.05 25.43
CA HIS A 160 44.40 20.14 25.76
C HIS A 160 45.64 20.88 26.28
N SER A 161 45.98 22.03 25.69
CA SER A 161 47.11 22.88 26.12
C SER A 161 46.90 23.47 27.51
N ILE A 162 45.70 24.01 27.81
CA ILE A 162 45.36 24.55 29.14
C ILE A 162 45.42 23.45 30.22
N HIS A 163 45.00 22.22 29.89
CA HIS A 163 45.07 21.10 30.82
C HIS A 163 46.53 20.69 31.12
N LEU A 164 47.42 20.71 30.13
CA LEU A 164 48.84 20.42 30.31
C LEU A 164 49.53 21.50 31.15
N GLU A 165 49.27 22.78 30.89
CA GLU A 165 49.78 23.89 31.71
C GLU A 165 49.31 23.79 33.17
N TYR A 166 48.05 23.41 33.40
CA TYR A 166 47.53 23.20 34.76
C TYR A 166 48.23 22.05 35.49
N LEU A 167 48.58 20.97 34.80
CA LEU A 167 49.30 19.83 35.40
C LEU A 167 50.76 20.18 35.71
N GLU A 168 51.44 20.96 34.87
CA GLU A 168 52.79 21.47 35.16
C GLU A 168 52.80 22.46 36.33
N PHE A 169 51.72 23.24 36.52
CA PHE A 169 51.60 24.18 37.64
C PHE A 169 51.42 23.49 39.01
N ILE A 170 50.99 22.23 39.04
CA ILE A 170 50.64 21.50 40.27
C ILE A 170 51.71 20.45 40.65
N SER A 171 52.72 20.21 39.80
CA SER A 171 53.86 19.32 40.09
C SER A 171 55.07 20.09 40.59
#